data_AF-A0A4V1QW53-F1
#
_entry.id   AF-A0A4V1QW53-F1
#
_cell.length_a   1.000
_cell.length_b   1.000
_cell.length_c   1.000
_cell.angle_alpha   90.00
_cell.angle_beta   90.00
_cell.angle_gamma   90.00
#
_symmetry.space_group_name_H-M   'P 1'
#
loop_
_entity.id
_entity.type
_entity.pdbx_description
1 polymer ?
#
loop_
_entity_poly.entity_id
_entity_poly.type
_entity_poly.pdbx_seq_one_letter_code
_entity_poly.pdbx_strand_id
1 'polypeptide(L)'
;MRRMLIILAASAALAACQQTDEVAAPATPPADSGAAATPTGATDSNTPAPAANAPASLVGEYRVAGIDGTEVGGQIGIALSITEESIFYDPRCAGLEWTYTYESGALTTDRPMDAPICEIAVHPEKQRLAAALDAVTRAERTPSNGIELTGGGHSVTLFSQ
;
A
#
# COMPACT_ATOMS: atom_id res chain seq x y z
N MET A 1 -20.62 -9.78 -44.06
CA MET A 1 -21.58 -8.67 -44.33
C MET A 1 -22.73 -8.77 -43.32
N ARG A 2 -23.33 -7.62 -42.94
CA ARG A 2 -24.31 -7.34 -41.84
C ARG A 2 -23.66 -7.25 -40.46
N ARG A 3 -23.28 -6.05 -39.94
CA ARG A 3 -24.03 -4.82 -39.63
C ARG A 3 -25.32 -5.07 -38.86
N MET A 4 -25.29 -4.80 -37.55
CA MET A 4 -26.44 -4.22 -36.84
C MET A 4 -25.92 -3.39 -35.66
N LEU A 5 -25.83 -2.07 -35.91
CA LEU A 5 -25.82 -1.04 -34.87
C LEU A 5 -27.21 -1.03 -34.22
N ILE A 6 -27.28 -0.98 -32.89
CA ILE A 6 -28.35 -0.25 -32.21
C ILE A 6 -27.69 0.58 -31.09
N ILE A 7 -27.72 1.89 -31.33
CA ILE A 7 -27.42 2.98 -30.40
C ILE A 7 -28.68 3.17 -29.55
N LEU A 8 -28.55 3.24 -28.23
CA LEU A 8 -29.50 3.99 -27.41
C LEU A 8 -28.74 4.93 -26.48
N ALA A 9 -28.85 6.22 -26.79
CA ALA A 9 -28.38 7.33 -26.00
C ALA A 9 -29.37 7.62 -24.87
N ALA A 10 -28.86 7.90 -23.67
CA ALA A 10 -29.61 8.53 -22.60
C ALA A 10 -28.77 9.66 -22.01
N SER A 11 -29.07 10.88 -22.48
CA SER A 11 -28.61 12.14 -21.90
C SER A 11 -29.62 12.58 -20.84
N ALA A 12 -29.19 12.88 -19.61
CA ALA A 12 -29.94 13.75 -18.71
C ALA A 12 -28.98 14.42 -17.72
N ALA A 13 -28.72 15.71 -17.99
CA ALA A 13 -28.04 16.65 -17.13
C ALA A 13 -28.83 16.90 -15.84
N LEU A 14 -28.15 17.07 -14.70
CA LEU A 14 -28.68 17.82 -13.57
C LEU A 14 -27.57 18.40 -12.68
N ALA A 15 -27.75 19.70 -12.42
CA ALA A 15 -27.43 20.46 -11.22
C ALA A 15 -25.96 20.82 -10.93
N ALA A 16 -25.66 22.07 -11.30
CA ALA A 16 -24.60 22.91 -10.78
C ALA A 16 -24.82 23.26 -9.29
N CYS A 17 -23.72 23.29 -8.52
CA CYS A 17 -23.53 24.10 -7.31
C CYS A 17 -22.01 24.18 -7.04
N GLN A 18 -21.29 25.09 -7.71
CA GLN A 18 -19.98 25.53 -7.22
C GLN A 18 -20.19 26.91 -6.59
N GLN A 19 -20.08 26.94 -5.27
CA GLN A 19 -20.16 28.16 -4.45
C GLN A 19 -18.83 28.90 -4.57
N THR A 20 -18.94 30.13 -5.08
CA THR A 20 -17.89 31.14 -5.05
C THR A 20 -18.02 31.90 -3.74
N ASP A 21 -17.03 31.77 -2.86
CA ASP A 21 -16.78 32.76 -1.82
C ASP A 21 -15.35 33.26 -1.96
N GLU A 22 -15.26 34.45 -2.54
CA GLU A 22 -14.09 35.31 -2.64
C GLU A 22 -13.94 36.06 -1.32
N VAL A 23 -12.89 35.74 -0.54
CA VAL A 23 -12.50 36.56 0.59
C VAL A 23 -11.28 37.40 0.20
N ALA A 24 -11.57 38.67 -0.03
CA ALA A 24 -10.61 39.73 -0.23
C ALA A 24 -9.70 39.92 0.99
N ALA A 25 -8.39 40.02 0.73
CA ALA A 25 -7.42 40.62 1.65
C ALA A 25 -7.72 42.12 1.82
N PRO A 26 -7.29 42.77 2.93
CA PRO A 26 -5.99 43.44 2.85
C PRO A 26 -5.18 43.60 4.16
N ALA A 27 -3.90 43.88 3.96
CA ALA A 27 -2.98 44.72 4.75
C ALA A 27 -2.33 44.20 6.06
N THR A 28 -1.02 44.01 5.96
CA THR A 28 0.07 44.10 6.96
C THR A 28 0.39 45.57 7.37
N PRO A 29 1.34 45.92 8.29
CA PRO A 29 2.07 45.22 9.40
C PRO A 29 1.98 46.05 10.74
N PRO A 30 2.82 45.91 11.82
CA PRO A 30 4.29 45.99 11.88
C PRO A 30 4.98 44.84 12.67
N ALA A 31 6.30 44.81 12.49
CA ALA A 31 7.27 43.94 13.16
C ALA A 31 7.35 44.17 14.68
N ASP A 32 7.60 43.09 15.42
CA ASP A 32 8.18 43.14 16.75
C ASP A 32 9.38 42.20 16.84
N SER A 33 10.52 42.77 17.22
CA SER A 33 11.78 42.08 17.48
C SER A 33 11.76 41.58 18.91
N GLY A 34 11.64 40.26 19.10
CA GLY A 34 11.82 39.60 20.39
C GLY A 34 12.66 38.34 20.22
N ALA A 35 13.91 38.41 20.65
CA ALA A 35 14.83 37.29 20.72
C ALA A 35 14.35 36.22 21.70
N ALA A 36 14.39 34.94 21.32
CA ALA A 36 14.72 33.83 22.23
C ALA A 36 14.82 32.48 21.49
N ALA A 37 15.91 31.78 21.78
CA ALA A 37 16.10 30.34 21.74
C ALA A 37 15.94 29.63 20.38
N THR A 38 17.07 29.31 19.75
CA THR A 38 17.23 28.06 19.00
C THR A 38 16.78 26.88 19.87
N PRO A 39 15.73 26.13 19.50
CA PRO A 39 15.57 24.80 20.05
C PRO A 39 16.57 23.92 19.31
N THR A 40 17.70 23.65 19.95
CA THR A 40 18.49 22.45 19.66
C THR A 40 17.66 21.26 20.15
N GLY A 41 16.67 20.90 19.35
CA GLY A 41 15.92 19.67 19.44
C GLY A 41 16.07 19.01 18.09
N ALA A 42 17.19 18.32 17.88
CA ALA A 42 17.26 17.30 16.85
C ALA A 42 16.28 16.20 17.29
N THR A 43 15.00 16.39 17.01
CA THR A 43 14.05 15.29 16.97
C THR A 43 14.53 14.42 15.83
N ASP A 44 15.05 13.24 16.13
CA ASP A 44 15.28 12.19 15.15
C ASP A 44 13.98 12.03 14.35
N SER A 45 13.92 12.69 13.20
CA SER A 45 12.72 12.83 12.37
C SER A 45 12.49 11.59 11.52
N ASN A 46 13.06 10.46 11.94
CA ASN A 46 13.09 9.23 11.16
C ASN A 46 12.04 8.22 11.60
N THR A 47 11.12 8.59 12.50
CA THR A 47 9.89 7.82 12.70
C THR A 47 8.93 8.13 11.55
N PRO A 48 8.60 7.15 10.68
CA PRO A 48 7.65 7.38 9.61
C PRO A 48 6.31 7.85 10.19
N ALA A 49 5.77 8.94 9.63
CA ALA A 49 4.45 9.41 10.04
C ALA A 49 3.39 8.31 9.82
N PRO A 50 2.41 8.16 10.74
CA PRO A 50 1.32 7.19 10.61
C PRO A 50 0.61 7.30 9.26
N ALA A 51 0.23 6.17 8.69
CA ALA A 51 -0.51 6.17 7.43
C ALA A 51 -1.97 6.61 7.68
N ALA A 52 -2.48 7.55 6.88
CA ALA A 52 -3.80 8.17 7.12
C ALA A 52 -4.96 7.16 7.13
N ASN A 53 -4.84 6.09 6.34
CA ASN A 53 -5.82 5.01 6.24
C ASN A 53 -5.19 3.64 6.61
N ALA A 54 -4.39 3.60 7.68
CA ALA A 54 -3.80 2.36 8.17
C ALA A 54 -4.88 1.32 8.56
N PRO A 55 -4.80 0.06 8.09
CA PRO A 55 -5.64 -1.01 8.62
C PRO A 55 -5.34 -1.24 10.12
N ALA A 56 -6.35 -1.58 10.91
CA ALA A 56 -6.17 -1.84 12.35
C ALA A 56 -5.27 -3.06 12.64
N SER A 57 -5.27 -4.04 11.73
CA SER A 57 -4.40 -5.22 11.75
C SER A 57 -4.17 -5.70 10.32
N LEU A 58 -3.03 -6.35 10.09
CA LEU A 58 -2.71 -7.05 8.85
C LEU A 58 -3.00 -8.56 8.93
N VAL A 59 -3.36 -9.08 10.12
CA VAL A 59 -3.62 -10.52 10.30
C VAL A 59 -4.82 -10.95 9.46
N GLY A 60 -4.63 -12.00 8.67
CA GLY A 60 -5.67 -12.58 7.82
C GLY A 60 -5.13 -13.41 6.66
N GLU A 61 -6.06 -13.92 5.87
CA GLU A 61 -5.79 -14.62 4.63
C GLU A 61 -6.16 -13.73 3.45
N TYR A 62 -5.24 -13.61 2.49
CA TYR A 62 -5.36 -12.67 1.39
C TYR A 62 -5.14 -13.36 0.05
N ARG A 63 -5.82 -12.87 -0.98
CA ARG A 63 -5.39 -13.06 -2.37
C ARG A 63 -4.49 -11.90 -2.74
N VAL A 64 -3.35 -12.21 -3.36
CA VAL A 64 -2.53 -11.19 -4.01
C VAL A 64 -3.19 -10.86 -5.35
N ALA A 65 -3.66 -9.62 -5.48
CA ALA A 65 -4.37 -9.17 -6.69
C ALA A 65 -3.48 -8.37 -7.64
N GLY A 66 -2.41 -7.77 -7.14
CA GLY A 66 -1.48 -7.03 -7.99
C GLY A 66 -0.11 -6.83 -7.35
N ILE A 67 0.92 -6.78 -8.19
CA ILE A 67 2.31 -6.47 -7.82
C ILE A 67 2.81 -5.38 -8.78
N ASP A 68 3.28 -4.27 -8.24
CA ASP A 68 3.81 -3.12 -8.99
C ASP A 68 2.83 -2.62 -10.06
N GLY A 69 1.54 -2.55 -9.70
CA GLY A 69 0.46 -2.15 -10.62
C GLY A 69 0.11 -3.19 -11.69
N THR A 70 0.76 -4.35 -11.73
CA THR A 70 0.42 -5.46 -12.65
C THR A 70 -0.48 -6.45 -11.93
N GLU A 71 -1.62 -6.79 -12.53
CA GLU A 71 -2.56 -7.76 -11.97
C GLU A 71 -1.92 -9.15 -11.85
N VAL A 72 -2.10 -9.78 -10.69
CA VAL A 72 -1.77 -11.19 -10.48
C VAL A 72 -3.04 -11.99 -10.77
N GLY A 73 -3.05 -12.64 -11.93
CA GLY A 73 -4.20 -13.40 -12.40
C GLY A 73 -3.85 -14.39 -13.51
N GLY A 74 -4.87 -15.07 -14.03
CA GLY A 74 -4.70 -16.08 -15.08
C GLY A 74 -4.41 -17.47 -14.52
N GLN A 75 -3.25 -18.03 -14.85
CA GLN A 75 -2.90 -19.43 -14.56
C GLN A 75 -2.33 -19.66 -13.15
N ILE A 76 -2.13 -18.59 -12.37
CA ILE A 76 -1.64 -18.68 -10.99
C ILE A 76 -2.46 -17.79 -10.07
N GLY A 77 -2.78 -18.32 -8.89
CA GLY A 77 -3.23 -17.56 -7.74
C GLY A 77 -2.19 -17.67 -6.63
N ILE A 78 -1.98 -16.59 -5.89
CA ILE A 78 -1.10 -16.58 -4.71
C ILE A 78 -1.97 -16.23 -3.50
N ALA A 79 -2.09 -17.19 -2.59
CA ALA A 79 -2.67 -16.98 -1.27
C ALA A 79 -1.55 -16.54 -0.32
N LEU A 80 -1.71 -15.36 0.27
CA LEU A 80 -0.79 -14.79 1.24
C LEU A 80 -1.44 -14.88 2.62
N SER A 81 -0.77 -15.55 3.54
CA SER A 81 -1.18 -15.67 4.93
C SER A 81 -0.38 -14.68 5.77
N ILE A 82 -1.07 -13.92 6.61
CA ILE A 82 -0.46 -13.02 7.60
C ILE A 82 -0.98 -13.43 8.96
N THR A 83 -0.09 -13.93 9.80
CA THR A 83 -0.35 -14.27 11.21
C THR A 83 0.10 -13.12 12.10
N GLU A 84 0.03 -13.27 13.43
CA GLU A 84 0.56 -12.26 14.35
C GLU A 84 2.09 -12.09 14.24
N GLU A 85 2.80 -13.11 13.77
CA GLU A 85 4.28 -13.15 13.80
C GLU A 85 4.90 -13.13 12.40
N SER A 86 4.22 -13.68 11.40
CA SER A 86 4.79 -13.87 10.07
C SER A 86 3.84 -13.65 8.91
N ILE A 87 4.43 -13.27 7.78
CA ILE A 87 3.83 -13.19 6.45
C ILE A 87 4.40 -14.35 5.65
N PHE A 88 3.58 -15.16 4.99
CA PHE A 88 4.08 -16.27 4.16
C PHE A 88 3.13 -16.66 3.04
N TYR A 89 3.66 -17.42 2.08
CA TYR A 89 2.88 -18.13 1.07
C TYR A 89 3.58 -19.42 0.65
N ASP A 90 2.82 -20.35 0.09
CA ASP A 90 3.34 -21.66 -0.19
C ASP A 90 4.25 -21.73 -1.43
N PRO A 91 5.24 -22.64 -1.44
CA PRO A 91 5.61 -23.48 -0.30
C PRO A 91 6.64 -22.79 0.61
N ARG A 92 6.38 -22.80 1.92
CA ARG A 92 7.28 -22.19 2.93
C ARG A 92 8.70 -22.76 2.92
N CYS A 93 8.87 -24.04 2.56
CA CYS A 93 10.19 -24.68 2.50
C CYS A 93 11.16 -24.01 1.51
N ALA A 94 10.64 -23.19 0.58
CA ALA A 94 11.42 -22.41 -0.37
C ALA A 94 11.91 -21.05 0.18
N GLY A 95 11.76 -20.81 1.50
CA GLY A 95 12.18 -19.55 2.14
C GLY A 95 11.23 -18.39 1.88
N LEU A 96 9.93 -18.66 1.69
CA LEU A 96 8.90 -17.67 1.34
C LEU A 96 8.11 -17.25 2.58
N GLU A 97 8.84 -16.80 3.60
CA GLU A 97 8.30 -16.37 4.89
C GLU A 97 9.11 -15.18 5.45
N TRP A 98 8.40 -14.19 5.98
CA TRP A 98 8.95 -13.00 6.61
C TRP A 98 8.43 -12.91 8.04
N THR A 99 9.30 -12.54 8.97
CA THR A 99 8.83 -11.91 10.21
C THR A 99 8.48 -10.46 9.92
N TYR A 100 7.60 -9.86 10.72
CA TYR A 100 7.25 -8.47 10.53
C TYR A 100 6.92 -7.74 11.82
N THR A 101 7.02 -6.41 11.78
CA THR A 101 6.41 -5.52 12.77
C THR A 101 5.47 -4.56 12.06
N TYR A 102 4.35 -4.25 12.70
CA TYR A 102 3.35 -3.36 12.15
C TYR A 102 2.80 -2.44 13.23
N GLU A 103 2.86 -1.14 12.98
CA GLU A 103 2.33 -0.12 13.89
C GLU A 103 1.76 1.04 13.07
N SER A 104 0.46 1.28 13.18
CA SER A 104 -0.21 2.46 12.62
C SER A 104 0.14 2.75 11.14
N GLY A 105 0.25 1.70 10.32
CA GLY A 105 0.55 1.80 8.89
C GLY A 105 2.03 1.69 8.54
N ALA A 106 2.94 1.78 9.51
CA ALA A 106 4.36 1.48 9.31
C ALA A 106 4.56 -0.05 9.37
N LEU A 107 5.26 -0.59 8.38
CA LEU A 107 5.55 -2.01 8.25
C LEU A 107 7.08 -2.18 8.16
N THR A 108 7.62 -3.15 8.86
CA THR A 108 8.98 -3.66 8.62
C THR A 108 8.90 -5.15 8.40
N THR A 109 9.55 -5.66 7.37
CA THR A 109 9.65 -7.09 7.08
C THR A 109 11.11 -7.52 7.19
N ASP A 110 11.32 -8.73 7.68
CA ASP A 110 12.63 -9.37 7.69
C ASP A 110 12.48 -10.82 7.24
N ARG A 111 13.21 -11.17 6.18
CA ARG A 111 13.27 -12.54 5.67
C ARG A 111 14.58 -13.18 6.10
N PRO A 112 14.54 -14.28 6.88
CA PRO A 112 15.74 -15.02 7.21
C PRO A 112 16.49 -15.44 5.95
N MET A 113 17.81 -15.21 5.92
CA MET A 113 18.69 -15.55 4.81
C MET A 113 19.14 -17.03 4.83
N ASP A 114 18.45 -17.88 5.59
CA ASP A 114 18.77 -19.29 5.69
C ASP A 114 18.58 -19.99 4.35
N ALA A 115 19.39 -21.02 4.11
CA ALA A 115 19.25 -21.82 2.90
C ALA A 115 17.85 -22.48 2.89
N PRO A 116 17.11 -22.43 1.76
CA PRO A 116 15.80 -23.05 1.67
C PRO A 116 15.93 -24.55 1.94
N ILE A 117 14.95 -25.10 2.66
CA ILE A 117 14.91 -26.51 3.04
C ILE A 117 14.57 -27.39 1.83
N CYS A 118 13.90 -26.81 0.82
CA CYS A 118 13.59 -27.48 -0.43
C CYS A 118 14.06 -26.65 -1.64
N GLU A 119 14.57 -27.34 -2.67
CA GLU A 119 14.85 -26.73 -3.97
C GLU A 119 13.68 -27.02 -4.92
N ILE A 120 13.00 -25.96 -5.35
CA ILE A 120 11.87 -26.04 -6.27
C ILE A 120 11.94 -24.94 -7.32
N ALA A 121 11.28 -25.17 -8.45
CA ALA A 121 10.99 -24.10 -9.39
C ALA A 121 9.92 -23.17 -8.81
N VAL A 122 10.32 -22.00 -8.33
CA VAL A 122 9.39 -20.95 -7.88
C VAL A 122 8.89 -20.17 -9.10
N HIS A 123 7.57 -20.07 -9.25
CA HIS A 123 6.96 -19.32 -10.35
C HIS A 123 7.43 -17.84 -10.36
N PRO A 124 7.67 -17.20 -11.52
CA PRO A 124 8.17 -15.82 -11.58
C PRO A 124 7.34 -14.81 -10.77
N GLU A 125 6.00 -14.90 -10.83
CA GLU A 125 5.12 -14.04 -10.01
C GLU A 125 5.32 -14.21 -8.50
N LYS A 126 5.63 -15.43 -8.03
CA LYS A 126 6.00 -15.67 -6.63
C LYS A 126 7.35 -15.06 -6.27
N GLN A 127 8.30 -15.00 -7.22
CA GLN A 127 9.59 -14.32 -6.99
C GLN A 127 9.42 -12.80 -6.97
N ARG A 128 8.56 -12.25 -7.84
CA ARG A 128 8.21 -10.83 -7.83
C ARG A 128 7.56 -10.41 -6.52
N LEU A 129 6.61 -11.21 -6.01
CA LEU A 129 6.00 -10.96 -4.72
C LEU A 129 7.04 -10.97 -3.61
N ALA A 130 7.97 -11.93 -3.63
CA ALA A 130 9.04 -12.01 -2.64
C ALA A 130 9.88 -10.72 -2.62
N ALA A 131 10.32 -10.26 -3.80
CA ALA A 131 11.10 -9.03 -3.93
C ALA A 131 10.32 -7.79 -3.43
N ALA A 132 9.02 -7.72 -3.72
CA ALA A 132 8.19 -6.64 -3.21
C ALA A 132 8.07 -6.68 -1.67
N LEU A 133 7.82 -7.87 -1.10
CA LEU A 133 7.72 -8.05 0.36
C LEU A 133 9.02 -7.76 1.10
N ASP A 134 10.18 -7.89 0.45
CA ASP A 134 11.48 -7.48 1.01
C ASP A 134 11.64 -5.97 1.14
N ALA A 135 10.84 -5.19 0.41
CA ALA A 135 11.03 -3.76 0.23
C ALA A 135 9.90 -2.90 0.80
N VAL A 136 8.73 -3.49 1.07
CA VAL A 136 7.57 -2.76 1.61
C VAL A 136 7.85 -2.21 3.00
N THR A 137 7.36 -0.99 3.24
CA THR A 137 7.54 -0.26 4.50
C THR A 137 6.25 0.37 5.03
N ARG A 138 5.17 0.30 4.24
CA ARG A 138 3.87 0.87 4.57
C ARG A 138 2.74 -0.07 4.19
N ALA A 139 1.64 0.03 4.93
CA ALA A 139 0.38 -0.60 4.61
C ALA A 139 -0.79 0.38 4.75
N GLU A 140 -1.66 0.43 3.75
CA GLU A 140 -2.82 1.32 3.72
C GLU A 140 -4.06 0.61 3.19
N ARG A 141 -5.25 1.05 3.62
CA ARG A 141 -6.50 0.62 3.00
C ARG A 141 -6.73 1.37 1.70
N THR A 142 -7.06 0.63 0.65
CA THR A 142 -7.46 1.22 -0.63
C THR A 142 -8.94 1.63 -0.60
N PRO A 143 -9.39 2.52 -1.50
CA PRO A 143 -10.81 2.86 -1.64
C PRO A 143 -11.71 1.65 -1.95
N SER A 144 -11.14 0.57 -2.48
CA SER A 144 -11.83 -0.69 -2.77
C SER A 144 -11.84 -1.68 -1.58
N ASN A 145 -11.53 -1.21 -0.37
CA ASN A 145 -11.39 -2.03 0.85
C ASN A 145 -10.32 -3.13 0.77
N GLY A 146 -9.35 -3.01 -0.15
CA GLY A 146 -8.14 -3.81 -0.15
C GLY A 146 -7.10 -3.26 0.83
N ILE A 147 -6.00 -3.98 0.98
CA ILE A 147 -4.78 -3.49 1.60
C ILE A 147 -3.74 -3.29 0.50
N GLU A 148 -3.09 -2.13 0.47
CA GLU A 148 -1.94 -1.88 -0.37
C GLU A 148 -0.69 -1.80 0.51
N LEU A 149 0.28 -2.66 0.23
CA LEU A 149 1.61 -2.61 0.82
C LEU A 149 2.51 -1.82 -0.14
N THR A 150 3.28 -0.85 0.34
CA THR A 150 4.18 -0.04 -0.49
C THR A 150 5.54 0.16 0.16
N GLY A 151 6.60 0.28 -0.64
CA GLY A 151 7.94 0.60 -0.17
C GLY A 151 9.02 0.19 -1.16
N GLY A 152 10.16 0.87 -1.14
CA GLY A 152 11.31 0.55 -2.02
C GLY A 152 11.01 0.58 -3.52
N GLY A 153 9.99 1.35 -3.95
CA GLY A 153 9.54 1.37 -5.35
C GLY A 153 8.58 0.25 -5.74
N HIS A 154 8.20 -0.61 -4.78
CA HIS A 154 7.27 -1.70 -4.97
C HIS A 154 5.87 -1.40 -4.42
N SER A 155 4.86 -2.07 -4.97
CA SER A 155 3.52 -2.14 -4.40
C SER A 155 2.91 -3.53 -4.48
N VAL A 156 2.11 -3.91 -3.48
CA VAL A 156 1.34 -5.17 -3.45
C VAL A 156 -0.09 -4.87 -3.05
N THR A 157 -1.06 -5.25 -3.89
CA THR A 157 -2.48 -5.13 -3.59
C THR A 157 -3.04 -6.46 -3.10
N LEU A 158 -3.66 -6.43 -1.93
CA LEU A 158 -4.23 -7.57 -1.23
C LEU A 158 -5.75 -7.40 -1.07
N PHE A 159 -6.49 -8.48 -1.26
CA PHE A 159 -7.89 -8.56 -0.86
C PHE A 159 -8.10 -9.76 0.06
N SER A 160 -8.84 -9.57 1.15
CA SER A 160 -9.19 -10.67 2.06
C SER A 160 -9.92 -11.78 1.31
N GLN A 161 -9.66 -13.03 1.70
CA GLN A 161 -10.37 -14.22 1.24
C GLN A 161 -11.33 -14.76 2.31
#